data_AF-A0A922VYC5-F1
#
_entry.id   AF-A0A922VYC5-F1
#
_cell.length_a   1.000
_cell.length_b   1.000
_cell.length_c   1.000
_cell.angle_alpha   90.00
_cell.angle_beta   90.00
_cell.angle_gamma   90.00
#
_symmetry.space_group_name_H-M   'P 1'
#
loop_
_entity.id
_entity.type
_entity.pdbx_description
1 polymer ?
#
loop_
_entity_poly.entity_id
_entity_poly.type
_entity_poly.pdbx_seq_one_letter_code
_entity_poly.pdbx_strand_id
1 'polypeptide(L)'
;MKVAAGGEIAREMRIDAAEIAERKRFLELGADDAARLAVVHAGLGDGMHGFAGDFYERLRGYPPLAALLRDDATLARLQGAHERYFRELTAGDYDAGYVARRLEVGVTHARIGLEPKWYVGAFRQYLSGMLDAVWAHSGGRRESFVPAFDALLKVAMFDLGLTLDTYIHADKRRIALRDRAIESSVNGIFIADAGQPDYPLIYVNPAFERVLGAGTGCVVGQPCICRHEGDGQGDDGYSEIRHAIARGSEGNTVLRLRRV
;
A
#
# COMPACT_ATOMS: atom_id res chain seq x y z
N MET A 1 -0.24 -14.88 20.57
CA MET A 1 0.85 -14.85 19.56
C MET A 1 0.51 -13.99 18.32
N LYS A 2 -0.43 -13.02 18.37
CA LYS A 2 -0.73 -12.09 17.24
C LYS A 2 -0.11 -10.71 17.44
N VAL A 3 -0.22 -10.13 18.65
CA VAL A 3 0.31 -8.81 19.04
C VAL A 3 1.80 -8.58 18.70
N ALA A 4 2.59 -9.64 18.58
CA ALA A 4 4.02 -9.56 18.25
C ALA A 4 4.28 -9.05 16.81
N ALA A 5 3.39 -9.35 15.85
CA ALA A 5 3.60 -8.98 14.45
C ALA A 5 3.32 -7.48 14.20
N GLY A 6 2.24 -6.93 14.76
CA GLY A 6 1.92 -5.50 14.67
C GLY A 6 2.99 -4.61 15.29
N GLY A 7 3.56 -5.02 16.43
CA GLY A 7 4.67 -4.30 17.08
C GLY A 7 5.99 -4.36 16.32
N GLU A 8 6.20 -5.37 15.46
CA GLU A 8 7.35 -5.43 14.54
C GLU A 8 7.16 -4.50 13.34
N ILE A 9 5.96 -4.49 12.74
CA ILE A 9 5.60 -3.59 11.64
C ILE A 9 5.71 -2.13 12.09
N ALA A 10 5.18 -1.80 13.27
CA ALA A 10 5.29 -0.45 13.84
C ALA A 10 6.75 0.01 13.98
N ARG A 11 7.63 -0.87 14.48
CA ARG A 11 9.07 -0.57 14.62
C ARG A 11 9.74 -0.36 13.27
N GLU A 12 9.44 -1.21 12.28
CA GLU A 12 10.01 -1.08 10.95
C GLU A 12 9.57 0.22 10.25
N MET A 13 8.29 0.57 10.38
CA MET A 13 7.71 1.80 9.85
C MET A 13 8.05 3.04 10.70
N ARG A 14 8.78 2.87 11.81
CA ARG A 14 9.14 3.92 12.78
C ARG A 14 7.93 4.65 13.37
N ILE A 15 6.84 3.92 13.59
CA ILE A 15 5.64 4.40 14.28
C ILE A 15 5.81 4.11 15.78
N ASP A 16 6.56 4.99 16.45
CA ASP A 16 6.76 4.94 17.90
C ASP A 16 5.73 5.83 18.64
N ALA A 17 5.86 5.92 19.97
CA ALA A 17 4.95 6.72 20.79
C ALA A 17 4.96 8.22 20.44
N ALA A 18 6.10 8.77 19.99
CA ALA A 18 6.20 10.17 19.62
C ALA A 18 5.48 10.43 18.29
N GLU A 19 5.67 9.56 17.29
CA GLU A 19 4.96 9.61 16.01
C GLU A 19 3.44 9.44 16.20
N ILE A 20 3.01 8.51 17.06
CA ILE A 20 1.59 8.34 17.40
C ILE A 20 1.04 9.63 18.02
N ALA A 21 1.75 10.22 18.98
CA ALA A 21 1.33 11.46 19.61
C ALA A 21 1.27 12.64 18.62
N GLU A 22 2.22 12.72 17.69
CA GLU A 22 2.24 13.74 16.64
C GLU A 22 1.02 13.63 15.71
N ARG A 23 0.69 12.41 15.24
CA ARG A 23 -0.51 12.18 14.42
C ARG A 23 -1.79 12.55 15.14
N LYS A 24 -1.92 12.15 16.42
CA LYS A 24 -3.08 12.50 17.25
C LYS A 24 -3.17 14.01 17.44
N ARG A 25 -2.05 14.69 17.67
CA ARG A 25 -1.99 16.15 17.79
C ARG A 25 -2.41 16.86 16.49
N PHE A 26 -1.93 16.39 15.34
CA PHE A 26 -2.29 16.96 14.03
C PHE A 26 -3.78 16.82 13.72
N LEU A 27 -4.38 15.70 14.13
CA LEU A 27 -5.81 15.44 13.99
C LEU A 27 -6.66 16.06 15.10
N GLU A 28 -6.04 16.75 16.06
CA GLU A 28 -6.71 17.26 17.27
C GLU A 28 -7.50 16.17 18.01
N LEU A 29 -6.97 14.94 18.03
CA LEU A 29 -7.55 13.75 18.67
C LEU A 29 -7.05 13.64 20.12
N GLY A 30 -7.85 14.12 21.06
CA GLY A 30 -7.55 14.19 22.48
C GLY A 30 -8.32 13.19 23.36
N ALA A 31 -8.15 13.35 24.67
CA ALA A 31 -8.85 12.54 25.68
C ALA A 31 -10.37 12.82 25.68
N ASP A 32 -10.79 14.04 25.39
CA ASP A 32 -12.21 14.41 25.29
C ASP A 32 -12.90 13.69 24.13
N ASP A 33 -12.23 13.56 22.98
CA ASP A 33 -12.73 12.79 21.83
C ASP A 33 -12.87 11.32 22.19
N ALA A 34 -11.86 10.74 22.87
CA ALA A 34 -11.91 9.36 23.34
C ALA A 34 -13.07 9.12 24.33
N ALA A 35 -13.32 10.05 25.24
CA ALA A 35 -14.44 9.98 26.18
C ALA A 35 -15.80 10.08 25.47
N ARG A 36 -15.94 10.98 24.48
CA ARG A 36 -17.16 11.10 23.65
C ARG A 36 -17.42 9.80 22.89
N LEU A 37 -16.38 9.21 22.32
CA LEU A 37 -16.49 7.96 21.58
C LEU A 37 -16.86 6.79 22.50
N ALA A 38 -16.32 6.71 23.70
CA ALA A 38 -16.71 5.70 24.69
C ALA A 38 -18.19 5.81 25.10
N VAL A 39 -18.72 7.03 25.20
CA VAL A 39 -20.16 7.28 25.46
C VAL A 39 -21.02 6.82 24.29
N VAL A 40 -20.64 7.17 23.05
CA VAL A 40 -21.29 6.66 21.83
C VAL A 40 -21.24 5.13 21.80
N HIS A 41 -20.08 4.53 22.08
CA HIS A 41 -19.85 3.09 22.09
C HIS A 41 -20.80 2.36 23.04
N ALA A 42 -20.96 2.85 24.27
CA ALA A 42 -21.90 2.29 25.23
C ALA A 42 -23.35 2.37 24.74
N GLY A 43 -23.71 3.41 23.99
CA GLY A 43 -25.03 3.61 23.42
C GLY A 43 -25.33 2.79 22.16
N LEU A 44 -24.31 2.28 21.46
CA LEU A 44 -24.49 1.50 20.23
C LEU A 44 -25.06 0.10 20.50
N GLY A 45 -24.80 -0.49 21.68
CA GLY A 45 -25.27 -1.83 22.04
C GLY A 45 -25.05 -2.87 20.94
N ASP A 46 -26.05 -3.74 20.73
CA ASP A 46 -26.11 -4.71 19.62
C ASP A 46 -26.57 -4.05 18.29
N GLY A 47 -26.88 -2.75 18.28
CA GLY A 47 -27.41 -2.02 17.13
C GLY A 47 -26.43 -1.88 15.95
N MET A 48 -25.15 -2.19 16.14
CA MET A 48 -24.18 -2.26 15.04
C MET A 48 -24.38 -3.44 14.09
N HIS A 49 -25.16 -4.46 14.45
CA HIS A 49 -25.33 -5.67 13.64
C HIS A 49 -26.00 -5.40 12.27
N GLY A 50 -26.84 -4.37 12.16
CA GLY A 50 -27.51 -4.03 10.90
C GLY A 50 -26.57 -3.47 9.83
N PHE A 51 -25.50 -2.75 10.23
CA PHE A 51 -24.56 -2.13 9.30
C PHE A 51 -23.80 -3.16 8.45
N ALA A 52 -23.47 -4.31 9.03
CA ALA A 52 -22.71 -5.34 8.34
C ALA A 52 -23.51 -5.98 7.19
N GLY A 53 -24.82 -6.19 7.35
CA GLY A 53 -25.68 -6.81 6.33
C GLY A 53 -25.62 -6.07 4.99
N ASP A 54 -26.08 -4.82 5.01
CA ASP A 54 -26.11 -3.93 3.84
C ASP A 54 -24.74 -3.76 3.18
N PHE A 55 -23.68 -3.69 3.99
CA PHE A 55 -22.32 -3.56 3.51
C PHE A 55 -21.90 -4.78 2.67
N TYR A 56 -22.08 -5.99 3.20
CA TYR A 56 -21.67 -7.21 2.49
C TYR A 56 -22.58 -7.55 1.31
N GLU A 57 -23.86 -7.20 1.36
CA GLU A 57 -24.74 -7.27 0.19
C GLU A 57 -24.22 -6.40 -0.95
N ARG A 58 -23.80 -5.16 -0.66
CA ARG A 58 -23.16 -4.29 -1.67
C ARG A 58 -21.86 -4.87 -2.19
N LEU A 59 -21.02 -5.45 -1.33
CA LEU A 59 -19.75 -6.06 -1.75
C LEU A 59 -19.95 -7.19 -2.78
N ARG A 60 -21.02 -7.98 -2.66
CA ARG A 60 -21.36 -9.03 -3.64
C ARG A 60 -21.65 -8.47 -5.04
N GLY A 61 -22.06 -7.20 -5.13
CA GLY A 61 -22.28 -6.52 -6.41
C GLY A 61 -21.00 -6.20 -7.19
N TYR A 62 -19.82 -6.31 -6.56
CA TYR A 62 -18.53 -6.02 -7.19
C TYR A 62 -17.75 -7.33 -7.41
N PRO A 63 -17.54 -7.77 -8.67
CA PRO A 63 -16.92 -9.07 -8.95
C PRO A 63 -15.58 -9.33 -8.24
N PRO A 64 -14.64 -8.36 -8.16
CA PRO A 64 -13.38 -8.56 -7.43
C PRO A 64 -13.57 -8.82 -5.93
N LEU A 65 -14.61 -8.24 -5.32
CA LEU A 65 -14.92 -8.38 -3.90
C LEU A 65 -15.75 -9.63 -3.64
N ALA A 66 -16.70 -9.96 -4.51
CA ALA A 66 -17.46 -11.20 -4.47
C ALA A 66 -16.54 -12.44 -4.50
N ALA A 67 -15.43 -12.38 -5.25
CA ALA A 67 -14.42 -13.45 -5.27
C ALA A 67 -13.75 -13.69 -3.90
N LEU A 68 -13.70 -12.68 -3.03
CA LEU A 68 -13.20 -12.80 -1.65
C LEU A 68 -14.25 -13.41 -0.69
N LEU A 69 -15.53 -13.45 -1.11
CA LEU A 69 -16.69 -13.92 -0.34
C LEU A 69 -17.16 -15.29 -0.86
N ARG A 70 -16.24 -16.27 -0.85
CA ARG A 70 -16.41 -17.57 -1.52
C ARG A 70 -17.55 -18.43 -0.99
N ASP A 71 -17.86 -18.33 0.30
CA ASP A 71 -18.87 -19.14 0.99
C ASP A 71 -19.44 -18.42 2.22
N ASP A 72 -20.59 -18.89 2.71
CA ASP A 72 -21.30 -18.28 3.84
C ASP A 72 -20.52 -18.35 5.16
N ALA A 73 -19.67 -19.37 5.34
CA ALA A 73 -18.83 -19.48 6.53
C ALA A 73 -17.73 -18.39 6.53
N THR A 74 -17.12 -18.15 5.38
CA THR A 74 -16.15 -17.08 5.15
C THR A 74 -16.81 -15.72 5.35
N LEU A 75 -18.02 -15.53 4.82
CA LEU A 75 -18.80 -14.32 5.02
C LEU A 75 -19.07 -14.06 6.51
N ALA A 76 -19.62 -15.03 7.24
CA ALA A 76 -19.92 -14.89 8.66
C ALA A 76 -18.66 -14.58 9.48
N ARG A 77 -17.53 -15.23 9.17
CA ARG A 77 -16.24 -14.95 9.82
C ARG A 77 -15.76 -13.53 9.53
N LEU A 78 -15.89 -13.05 8.29
CA LEU A 78 -15.49 -11.71 7.92
C LEU A 78 -16.40 -10.65 8.56
N GLN A 79 -17.71 -10.88 8.60
CA GLN A 79 -18.68 -10.03 9.30
C GLN A 79 -18.30 -9.88 10.77
N GLY A 80 -18.09 -10.97 11.50
CA GLY A 80 -17.69 -10.92 12.90
C GLY A 80 -16.32 -10.27 13.15
N ALA A 81 -15.40 -10.35 12.17
CA ALA A 81 -14.14 -9.62 12.23
C ALA A 81 -14.33 -8.11 12.00
N HIS A 82 -15.17 -7.73 11.03
CA HIS A 82 -15.50 -6.33 10.75
C HIS A 82 -16.26 -5.66 11.90
N GLU A 83 -17.22 -6.35 12.50
CA GLU A 83 -17.95 -5.82 13.66
C GLU A 83 -17.01 -5.53 14.83
N ARG A 84 -16.08 -6.45 15.13
CA ARG A 84 -15.06 -6.24 16.15
C ARG A 84 -14.15 -5.06 15.80
N TYR A 85 -13.71 -4.99 14.54
CA TYR A 85 -12.87 -3.91 14.03
C TYR A 85 -13.49 -2.53 14.25
N PHE A 86 -14.77 -2.37 13.88
CA PHE A 86 -15.49 -1.12 14.00
C PHE A 86 -15.91 -0.82 15.44
N ARG A 87 -16.16 -1.85 16.25
CA ARG A 87 -16.37 -1.68 17.70
C ARG A 87 -15.14 -1.09 18.39
N GLU A 88 -13.93 -1.52 18.00
CA GLU A 88 -12.69 -0.94 18.50
C GLU A 88 -12.49 0.54 18.10
N LEU A 89 -13.07 1.00 16.98
CA LEU A 89 -12.95 2.40 16.52
C LEU A 89 -13.59 3.38 17.51
N THR A 90 -14.66 2.98 18.21
CA THR A 90 -15.34 3.82 19.21
C THR A 90 -14.99 3.48 20.66
N ALA A 91 -14.13 2.49 20.90
CA ALA A 91 -13.84 2.00 22.25
C ALA A 91 -13.16 3.03 23.19
N GLY A 92 -12.62 4.12 22.65
CA GLY A 92 -11.98 5.18 23.44
C GLY A 92 -10.53 4.87 23.87
N ASP A 93 -9.94 3.77 23.39
CA ASP A 93 -8.53 3.43 23.65
C ASP A 93 -7.73 3.40 22.35
N TYR A 94 -6.85 4.39 22.20
CA TYR A 94 -6.04 4.66 20.99
C TYR A 94 -4.55 4.70 21.33
N ASP A 95 -4.08 3.63 21.96
CA ASP A 95 -2.71 3.41 22.40
C ASP A 95 -1.84 2.74 21.32
N ALA A 96 -0.60 2.38 21.69
CA ALA A 96 0.29 1.63 20.81
C ALA A 96 -0.27 0.24 20.44
N GLY A 97 -1.06 -0.38 21.32
CA GLY A 97 -1.75 -1.63 21.05
C GLY A 97 -2.82 -1.48 19.96
N TYR A 98 -3.61 -0.42 20.01
CA TYR A 98 -4.56 -0.05 18.96
C TYR A 98 -3.85 0.09 17.62
N VAL A 99 -2.78 0.89 17.58
CA VAL A 99 -2.00 1.14 16.36
C VAL A 99 -1.46 -0.17 15.78
N ALA A 100 -0.85 -1.03 16.61
CA ALA A 100 -0.34 -2.32 16.17
C ALA A 100 -1.42 -3.19 15.52
N ARG A 101 -2.64 -3.24 16.09
CA ARG A 101 -3.77 -3.98 15.51
C ARG A 101 -4.21 -3.41 14.16
N ARG A 102 -4.24 -2.08 14.01
CA ARG A 102 -4.60 -1.44 12.72
C ARG A 102 -3.56 -1.69 11.63
N LEU A 103 -2.27 -1.68 11.99
CA LEU A 103 -1.20 -2.03 11.06
C LEU A 103 -1.29 -3.49 10.58
N GLU A 104 -1.63 -4.44 11.47
CA GLU A 104 -1.84 -5.85 11.08
C GLU A 104 -2.99 -6.00 10.08
N VAL A 105 -4.07 -5.23 10.27
CA VAL A 105 -5.22 -5.21 9.35
C VAL A 105 -4.80 -4.67 7.99
N GLY A 106 -4.08 -3.56 7.94
CA GLY A 106 -3.58 -2.98 6.70
C GLY A 106 -2.65 -3.91 5.94
N VAL A 107 -1.69 -4.55 6.62
CA VAL A 107 -0.80 -5.57 6.04
C VAL A 107 -1.60 -6.76 5.49
N THR A 108 -2.63 -7.20 6.22
CA THR A 108 -3.49 -8.30 5.75
C THR A 108 -4.20 -7.93 4.45
N HIS A 109 -4.75 -6.73 4.35
CA HIS A 109 -5.45 -6.25 3.15
C HIS A 109 -4.50 -6.06 1.96
N ALA A 110 -3.32 -5.50 2.19
CA ALA A 110 -2.28 -5.39 1.16
C ALA A 110 -1.84 -6.77 0.63
N ARG A 111 -1.68 -7.74 1.53
CA ARG A 111 -1.27 -9.11 1.18
C ARG A 111 -2.29 -9.85 0.31
N ILE A 112 -3.59 -9.66 0.56
CA ILE A 112 -4.65 -10.27 -0.27
C ILE A 112 -4.93 -9.48 -1.56
N GLY A 113 -4.23 -8.37 -1.79
CA GLY A 113 -4.41 -7.54 -2.98
C GLY A 113 -5.71 -6.72 -2.99
N LEU A 114 -6.33 -6.48 -1.83
CA LEU A 114 -7.50 -5.62 -1.77
C LEU A 114 -7.06 -4.19 -2.10
N GLU A 115 -7.56 -3.60 -3.19
CA GLU A 115 -7.19 -2.24 -3.55
C GLU A 115 -7.63 -1.21 -2.49
N PRO A 116 -6.82 -0.17 -2.19
CA PRO A 116 -7.13 0.84 -1.18
C PRO A 116 -8.49 1.53 -1.35
N LYS A 117 -8.98 1.69 -2.59
CA LYS A 117 -10.28 2.31 -2.89
C LYS A 117 -11.45 1.59 -2.21
N TRP A 118 -11.38 0.25 -2.12
CA TRP A 118 -12.42 -0.54 -1.48
C TRP A 118 -12.42 -0.36 0.04
N TYR A 119 -11.22 -0.27 0.61
CA TYR A 119 -11.02 -0.02 2.03
C TYR A 119 -11.53 1.37 2.43
N VAL A 120 -11.18 2.42 1.68
CA VAL A 120 -11.69 3.79 1.88
C VAL A 120 -13.22 3.82 1.75
N GLY A 121 -13.79 3.11 0.76
CA GLY A 121 -15.23 3.00 0.58
C GLY A 121 -15.95 2.34 1.75
N ALA A 122 -15.31 1.39 2.45
CA ALA A 122 -15.85 0.79 3.66
C ALA A 122 -15.92 1.79 4.82
N PHE A 123 -14.89 2.62 5.00
CA PHE A 123 -14.90 3.70 6.00
C PHE A 123 -16.00 4.73 5.75
N ARG A 124 -16.20 5.16 4.50
CA ARG A 124 -17.31 6.08 4.16
C ARG A 124 -18.65 5.49 4.55
N GLN A 125 -18.87 4.21 4.24
CA GLN A 125 -20.12 3.53 4.59
C GLN A 125 -20.30 3.46 6.11
N TYR A 126 -19.24 3.09 6.84
CA TYR A 126 -19.24 3.04 8.30
C TYR A 126 -19.61 4.39 8.90
N LEU A 127 -18.95 5.47 8.46
CA LEU A 127 -19.25 6.83 8.91
C LEU A 127 -20.70 7.24 8.62
N SER A 128 -21.26 6.81 7.49
CA SER A 128 -22.66 7.07 7.17
C SER A 128 -23.61 6.30 8.09
N GLY A 129 -23.34 5.02 8.38
CA GLY A 129 -24.14 4.23 9.32
C GLY A 129 -24.06 4.75 10.75
N MET A 130 -22.90 5.28 11.14
CA MET A 130 -22.70 5.89 12.45
C MET A 130 -23.33 7.27 12.59
N LEU A 131 -23.61 7.97 11.49
CA LEU A 131 -24.19 9.32 11.53
C LEU A 131 -25.52 9.32 12.27
N ASP A 132 -26.43 8.42 11.89
CA ASP A 132 -27.76 8.32 12.51
C ASP A 132 -27.67 7.85 13.97
N ALA A 133 -26.76 6.91 14.26
CA ALA A 133 -26.55 6.43 15.62
C ALA A 133 -26.03 7.53 16.55
N VAL A 134 -25.05 8.32 16.11
CA VAL A 134 -24.50 9.44 16.88
C VAL A 134 -25.55 10.54 17.01
N TRP A 135 -26.36 10.80 15.98
CA TRP A 135 -27.47 11.78 16.03
C TRP A 135 -28.52 11.39 17.06
N ALA A 136 -28.98 10.14 17.04
CA ALA A 136 -29.93 9.59 17.99
C ALA A 136 -29.39 9.65 19.43
N HIS A 137 -28.13 9.23 19.63
CA HIS A 137 -27.48 9.28 20.94
C HIS A 137 -27.33 10.71 21.48
N SER A 138 -27.19 11.68 20.59
CA SER A 138 -27.12 13.11 20.94
C SER A 138 -28.48 13.70 21.32
N GLY A 139 -29.57 12.94 21.23
CA GLY A 139 -30.93 13.41 21.47
C GLY A 139 -31.35 14.53 20.50
N GLY A 140 -30.80 14.53 19.28
CA GLY A 140 -31.04 15.57 18.27
C GLY A 140 -30.44 16.94 18.60
N ARG A 141 -29.55 17.03 19.60
CA ARG A 141 -28.90 18.30 19.98
C ARG A 141 -27.60 18.48 19.22
N ARG A 142 -27.49 19.60 18.50
CA ARG A 142 -26.32 19.94 17.68
C ARG A 142 -25.04 20.03 18.52
N GLU A 143 -25.14 20.55 19.74
CA GLU A 143 -24.02 20.79 20.66
C GLU A 143 -23.41 19.48 21.18
N SER A 144 -24.20 18.40 21.21
CA SER A 144 -23.73 17.05 21.56
C SER A 144 -23.28 16.28 20.32
N PHE A 145 -24.01 16.42 19.21
CA PHE A 145 -23.76 15.70 17.96
C PHE A 145 -22.44 16.09 17.30
N VAL A 146 -22.22 17.40 17.08
CA VAL A 146 -21.08 17.88 16.29
C VAL A 146 -19.75 17.40 16.89
N PRO A 147 -19.48 17.56 18.20
CA PRO A 147 -18.23 17.09 18.78
C PRO A 147 -18.08 15.56 18.76
N ALA A 148 -19.18 14.81 18.92
CA ALA A 148 -19.14 13.35 18.92
C ALA A 148 -18.87 12.78 17.51
N PHE A 149 -19.48 13.38 16.49
CA PHE A 149 -19.25 12.97 15.10
C PHE A 149 -17.87 13.44 14.60
N ASP A 150 -17.41 14.61 15.02
CA ASP A 150 -16.04 15.08 14.73
C ASP A 150 -14.98 14.15 15.34
N ALA A 151 -15.15 13.73 16.61
CA ALA A 151 -14.30 12.72 17.23
C ALA A 151 -14.24 11.41 16.41
N LEU A 152 -15.39 10.97 15.87
CA LEU A 152 -15.48 9.78 15.02
C LEU A 152 -14.74 9.97 13.69
N LEU A 153 -14.84 11.16 13.08
CA LEU A 153 -14.08 11.49 11.87
C LEU A 153 -12.58 11.47 12.16
N LYS A 154 -12.13 12.08 13.25
CA LYS A 154 -10.72 12.12 13.65
C LYS A 154 -10.13 10.71 13.82
N VAL A 155 -10.81 9.83 14.55
CA VAL A 155 -10.31 8.45 14.72
C VAL A 155 -10.37 7.65 13.42
N ALA A 156 -11.40 7.85 12.57
CA ALA A 156 -11.48 7.22 11.27
C ALA A 156 -10.32 7.66 10.34
N MET A 157 -9.95 8.94 10.37
CA MET A 157 -8.81 9.46 9.61
C MET A 157 -7.47 9.00 10.18
N PHE A 158 -7.34 8.93 11.51
CA PHE A 158 -6.16 8.37 12.17
C PHE A 158 -5.91 6.92 11.72
N ASP A 159 -6.97 6.12 11.76
CA ASP A 159 -6.95 4.71 11.35
C ASP A 159 -6.66 4.53 9.85
N LEU A 160 -7.34 5.30 9.01
CA LEU A 160 -7.14 5.26 7.56
C LEU A 160 -5.70 5.63 7.19
N GLY A 161 -5.12 6.63 7.84
CA GLY A 161 -3.71 7.02 7.63
C GLY A 161 -2.75 5.88 7.94
N LEU A 162 -2.92 5.21 9.09
CA LEU A 162 -2.11 4.04 9.46
C LEU A 162 -2.23 2.92 8.43
N THR A 163 -3.46 2.64 7.97
CA THR A 163 -3.68 1.61 6.97
C THR A 163 -3.04 1.96 5.63
N LEU A 164 -3.20 3.19 5.13
CA LEU A 164 -2.57 3.63 3.88
C LEU A 164 -1.04 3.55 3.95
N ASP A 165 -0.44 3.87 5.09
CA ASP A 165 1.00 3.71 5.29
C ASP A 165 1.44 2.26 5.12
N THR A 166 0.64 1.28 5.57
CA THR A 166 0.97 -0.14 5.37
C THR A 166 0.88 -0.58 3.92
N TYR A 167 -0.05 -0.04 3.13
CA TYR A 167 -0.11 -0.29 1.69
C TYR A 167 1.15 0.22 1.00
N ILE A 168 1.52 1.47 1.28
CA ILE A 168 2.72 2.10 0.72
C ILE A 168 3.98 1.34 1.15
N HIS A 169 4.05 0.92 2.41
CA HIS A 169 5.16 0.13 2.93
C HIS A 169 5.27 -1.24 2.24
N ALA A 170 4.15 -1.93 2.04
CA ALA A 170 4.11 -3.20 1.32
C ALA A 170 4.57 -3.05 -0.13
N ASP A 171 4.16 -1.99 -0.82
CA ASP A 171 4.58 -1.68 -2.19
C ASP A 171 6.08 -1.36 -2.26
N LYS A 172 6.58 -0.51 -1.36
CA LYS A 172 8.01 -0.20 -1.25
C LYS A 172 8.84 -1.46 -1.02
N ARG A 173 8.42 -2.35 -0.12
CA ARG A 173 9.09 -3.64 0.13
C ARG A 173 9.13 -4.52 -1.12
N ARG A 174 8.03 -4.59 -1.85
CA ARG A 174 7.92 -5.37 -3.09
C ARG A 174 8.82 -4.83 -4.18
N ILE A 175 8.93 -3.50 -4.33
CA ILE A 175 9.86 -2.85 -5.26
C ILE A 175 11.31 -3.13 -4.83
N ALA A 176 11.67 -2.86 -3.57
CA ALA A 176 13.03 -3.05 -3.08
C ALA A 176 13.51 -4.52 -3.12
N LEU A 177 12.60 -5.50 -3.04
CA LEU A 177 12.93 -6.91 -3.25
C LEU A 177 13.20 -7.22 -4.73
N ARG A 178 12.42 -6.65 -5.64
CA ARG A 178 12.65 -6.78 -7.09
C ARG A 178 13.97 -6.14 -7.49
N ASP A 179 14.24 -4.93 -7.00
CA ASP A 179 15.48 -4.21 -7.30
C ASP A 179 16.70 -5.01 -6.82
N ARG A 180 16.67 -5.51 -5.58
CA ARG A 180 17.74 -6.39 -5.06
C ARG A 180 17.93 -7.67 -5.88
N ALA A 181 16.86 -8.26 -6.39
CA ALA A 181 16.95 -9.43 -7.26
C ALA A 181 17.62 -9.09 -8.62
N ILE A 182 17.33 -7.91 -9.18
CA ILE A 182 17.95 -7.44 -10.42
C ILE A 182 19.43 -7.08 -10.19
N GLU A 183 19.75 -6.41 -9.08
CA GLU A 183 21.12 -6.02 -8.72
C GLU A 183 22.03 -7.21 -8.40
N SER A 184 21.47 -8.27 -7.80
CA SER A 184 22.21 -9.50 -7.48
C SER A 184 22.24 -10.52 -8.64
N SER A 185 21.54 -10.24 -9.74
CA SER A 185 21.61 -11.07 -10.95
C SER A 185 23.05 -11.19 -11.46
N VAL A 186 23.43 -12.39 -11.89
CA VAL A 186 24.70 -12.62 -12.58
C VAL A 186 24.68 -12.13 -14.03
N ASN A 187 23.48 -11.98 -14.61
CA ASN A 187 23.31 -11.49 -15.97
C ASN A 187 23.37 -9.97 -15.98
N GLY A 188 24.10 -9.40 -16.94
CA GLY A 188 24.11 -7.97 -17.19
C GLY A 188 22.75 -7.51 -17.71
N ILE A 189 22.12 -6.59 -16.99
CA ILE A 189 20.82 -6.01 -17.32
C ILE A 189 21.02 -4.49 -17.44
N PHE A 190 20.47 -3.90 -18.51
CA PHE A 190 20.40 -2.47 -18.69
C PHE A 190 19.06 -2.07 -19.29
N ILE A 191 18.66 -0.82 -19.08
CA ILE A 191 17.49 -0.20 -19.72
C ILE A 191 17.98 1.08 -20.40
N ALA A 192 17.59 1.27 -21.65
CA ALA A 192 17.90 2.45 -22.45
C ALA A 192 16.61 3.21 -22.79
N ASP A 193 16.67 4.54 -22.83
CA ASP A 193 15.53 5.36 -23.27
C ASP A 193 15.45 5.42 -24.80
N ALA A 194 14.55 4.63 -25.39
CA ALA A 194 14.32 4.60 -26.83
C ALA A 194 13.75 5.91 -27.41
N GLY A 195 13.23 6.81 -26.56
CA GLY A 195 12.67 8.10 -26.97
C GLY A 195 13.71 9.22 -27.15
N GLN A 196 14.94 9.01 -26.69
CA GLN A 196 16.03 9.98 -26.80
C GLN A 196 17.07 9.59 -27.85
N PRO A 197 17.75 10.56 -28.49
CA PRO A 197 18.90 10.28 -29.34
C PRO A 197 19.93 9.44 -28.59
N ASP A 198 20.56 8.49 -29.27
CA ASP A 198 21.63 7.64 -28.72
C ASP A 198 21.20 6.60 -27.67
N TYR A 199 19.91 6.50 -27.38
CA TYR A 199 19.34 5.54 -26.44
C TYR A 199 20.11 5.54 -25.10
N PRO A 200 20.15 6.68 -24.39
CA PRO A 200 20.97 6.80 -23.20
C PRO A 200 20.54 5.74 -22.17
N LEU A 201 21.53 5.10 -21.56
CA LEU A 201 21.30 4.09 -20.52
C LEU A 201 20.69 4.78 -19.29
N ILE A 202 19.47 4.42 -18.93
CA ILE A 202 18.76 4.96 -17.76
C ILE A 202 18.86 4.05 -16.53
N TYR A 203 19.24 2.79 -16.74
CA TYR A 203 19.49 1.82 -15.67
C TYR A 203 20.54 0.81 -16.12
N VAL A 204 21.42 0.42 -15.22
CA VAL A 204 22.32 -0.73 -15.36
C VAL A 204 22.41 -1.44 -14.02
N ASN A 205 22.55 -2.77 -14.03
CA ASN A 205 22.86 -3.52 -12.82
C ASN A 205 24.39 -3.72 -12.67
N PRO A 206 24.87 -4.06 -11.45
CA PRO A 206 26.30 -4.26 -11.21
C PRO A 206 26.95 -5.35 -12.08
N ALA A 207 26.18 -6.35 -12.52
CA ALA A 207 26.70 -7.36 -13.44
C ALA A 207 27.04 -6.78 -14.81
N PHE A 208 26.23 -5.85 -15.33
CA PHE A 208 26.51 -5.17 -16.59
C PHE A 208 27.78 -4.32 -16.50
N GLU A 209 27.96 -3.56 -15.42
CA GLU A 209 29.18 -2.78 -15.17
C GLU A 209 30.43 -3.69 -15.12
N ARG A 210 30.33 -4.85 -14.45
CA ARG A 210 31.42 -5.86 -14.41
C ARG A 210 31.72 -6.47 -15.77
N VAL A 211 30.70 -6.69 -16.61
CA VAL A 211 30.89 -7.20 -17.98
C VAL A 211 31.70 -6.19 -18.78
N LEU A 212 31.34 -4.90 -18.71
CA LEU A 212 32.02 -3.80 -19.40
C LEU A 212 33.37 -3.39 -18.77
N GLY A 213 33.64 -3.80 -17.52
CA GLY A 213 34.82 -3.34 -16.79
C GLY A 213 34.74 -1.86 -16.38
N ALA A 214 33.54 -1.31 -16.31
CA ALA A 214 33.30 0.09 -15.94
C ALA A 214 33.25 0.26 -14.41
N GLY A 215 33.60 1.45 -13.94
CA GLY A 215 33.39 1.85 -12.54
C GLY A 215 31.90 2.00 -12.21
N THR A 216 31.55 1.78 -10.95
CA THR A 216 30.17 1.89 -10.47
C THR A 216 29.59 3.28 -10.71
N GLY A 217 28.44 3.33 -11.38
CA GLY A 217 27.72 4.57 -11.72
C GLY A 217 28.28 5.31 -12.94
N CYS A 218 29.32 4.80 -13.60
CA CYS A 218 29.93 5.48 -14.76
C CYS A 218 29.21 5.21 -16.09
N VAL A 219 28.24 4.28 -16.11
CA VAL A 219 27.61 3.78 -17.34
C VAL A 219 26.24 4.43 -17.60
N VAL A 220 25.53 4.86 -16.56
CA VAL A 220 24.24 5.55 -16.70
C VAL A 220 24.45 6.90 -17.41
N GLY A 221 23.59 7.21 -18.38
CA GLY A 221 23.68 8.39 -19.24
C GLY A 221 24.59 8.22 -20.46
N GLN A 222 25.36 7.15 -20.55
CA GLN A 222 26.17 6.85 -21.74
C GLN A 222 25.28 6.31 -22.89
N PRO A 223 25.70 6.49 -24.16
CA PRO A 223 25.02 5.87 -25.31
C PRO A 223 24.86 4.36 -25.17
N CYS A 224 23.77 3.79 -25.70
CA CYS A 224 23.58 2.34 -25.70
C CYS A 224 24.67 1.63 -26.50
N ILE A 225 25.18 0.51 -25.97
CA ILE A 225 26.11 -0.39 -26.68
C ILE A 225 25.57 -0.88 -28.02
N CYS A 226 24.24 -0.91 -28.17
CA CYS A 226 23.52 -1.30 -29.38
C CYS A 226 23.65 -0.30 -30.55
N ARG A 227 24.18 0.89 -30.29
CA ARG A 227 24.44 1.94 -31.28
C ARG A 227 25.89 1.98 -31.75
N HIS A 228 26.84 1.27 -31.13
CA HIS A 228 28.22 1.26 -31.62
C HIS A 228 28.27 0.72 -33.05
N GLU A 229 28.23 1.62 -34.04
CA GLU A 229 28.66 1.34 -35.39
C GLU A 229 30.14 1.05 -35.26
N GLY A 230 30.53 -0.19 -35.57
CA GLY A 230 31.94 -0.53 -35.75
C GLY A 230 32.58 0.45 -36.73
N ASP A 231 33.90 0.46 -36.74
CA ASP A 231 34.84 1.27 -37.52
C ASP A 231 34.76 1.08 -39.06
N GLY A 232 33.56 0.79 -39.57
CA GLY A 232 33.24 0.71 -41.00
C GLY A 232 33.53 -0.66 -41.64
N GLN A 233 34.00 -1.64 -40.87
CA GLN A 233 34.40 -2.96 -41.39
C GLN A 233 33.74 -4.12 -40.62
N GLY A 234 32.46 -4.37 -40.92
CA GLY A 234 31.75 -5.59 -40.54
C GLY A 234 30.41 -5.35 -39.83
N ASP A 235 29.61 -6.43 -39.70
CA ASP A 235 28.42 -6.48 -38.85
C ASP A 235 28.85 -6.37 -37.38
N ASP A 236 28.39 -5.32 -36.70
CA ASP A 236 28.64 -5.07 -35.27
C ASP A 236 27.89 -6.06 -34.37
N GLY A 237 27.06 -6.94 -34.96
CA GLY A 237 26.26 -7.95 -34.27
C GLY A 237 24.98 -7.38 -33.63
N TYR A 238 24.70 -6.09 -33.77
CA TYR A 238 23.53 -5.42 -33.20
C TYR A 238 22.43 -5.13 -34.23
N SER A 239 22.63 -5.49 -35.49
CA SER A 239 21.67 -5.30 -36.58
C SER A 239 20.28 -5.87 -36.24
N GLU A 240 20.22 -7.09 -35.68
CA GLU A 240 18.98 -7.73 -35.24
C GLU A 240 18.31 -6.99 -34.08
N ILE A 241 19.08 -6.47 -33.12
CA ILE A 241 18.58 -5.71 -31.98
C ILE A 241 17.99 -4.37 -32.44
N ARG A 242 18.67 -3.65 -33.34
CA ARG A 242 18.15 -2.40 -33.92
C ARG A 242 16.84 -2.63 -34.67
N HIS A 243 16.74 -3.73 -35.41
CA HIS A 243 15.51 -4.10 -36.12
C HIS A 243 14.36 -4.49 -35.19
N ALA A 244 14.67 -5.11 -34.04
CA ALA A 244 13.70 -5.41 -33.00
C ALA A 244 13.17 -4.14 -32.32
N ILE A 245 14.07 -3.21 -31.96
CA ILE A 245 13.72 -1.89 -31.39
C ILE A 245 12.81 -1.12 -32.35
N ALA A 246 13.17 -1.03 -33.64
CA ALA A 246 12.39 -0.29 -34.64
C ALA A 246 10.96 -0.83 -34.84
N ARG A 247 10.74 -2.12 -34.57
CA ARG A 247 9.44 -2.79 -34.71
C ARG A 247 8.68 -2.96 -33.39
N GLY A 248 9.27 -2.56 -32.26
CA GLY A 248 8.71 -2.81 -30.93
C GLY A 248 8.53 -4.30 -30.62
N SER A 249 9.43 -5.15 -31.12
CA SER A 249 9.39 -6.60 -30.94
C SER A 249 10.56 -7.10 -30.07
N GLU A 250 10.43 -8.31 -29.53
CA GLU A 250 11.56 -9.00 -28.89
C GLU A 250 12.63 -9.37 -29.93
N GLY A 251 13.90 -9.35 -29.53
CA GLY A 251 15.04 -9.71 -30.38
C GLY A 251 16.23 -10.19 -29.53
N ASN A 252 17.00 -11.13 -30.07
CA ASN A 252 18.15 -11.72 -29.43
C ASN A 252 19.33 -11.76 -30.41
N THR A 253 20.54 -11.51 -29.92
CA THR A 253 21.78 -11.64 -30.70
C THR A 253 22.88 -12.21 -29.81
N VAL A 254 23.96 -12.73 -30.42
CA VAL A 254 25.15 -13.20 -29.72
C VAL A 254 26.34 -12.31 -30.06
N LEU A 255 26.87 -11.65 -29.04
CA LEU A 255 27.98 -10.70 -29.18
C LEU A 255 29.26 -11.30 -28.61
N ARG A 256 30.40 -11.01 -29.25
CA ARG A 256 31.72 -11.29 -28.68
C ARG A 256 32.30 -10.02 -28.10
N LEU A 257 32.39 -9.96 -26.78
CA LEU A 257 33.10 -8.89 -26.10
C LEU A 257 34.62 -9.10 -26.25
N ARG A 258 35.31 -8.19 -26.94
CA ARG A 258 36.78 -8.15 -26.95
C ARG A 258 37.23 -7.22 -25.82
N ARG A 259 37.82 -7.77 -24.76
CA ARG A 259 38.56 -6.99 -23.76
C ARG A 259 39.95 -6.72 -24.33
N VAL A 260 40.35 -5.45 -24.40
CA VAL A 260 41.72 -5.02 -24.71
C VAL A 260 42.57 -5.14 -23.46
#